data_AF-A0A1Z8U444-F1
#
_entry.id   AF-A0A1Z8U444-F1
#
_cell.length_a   1.000
_cell.length_b   1.000
_cell.length_c   1.000
_cell.angle_alpha   90.00
_cell.angle_beta   90.00
_cell.angle_gamma   90.00
#
_symmetry.space_group_name_H-M   'P 1'
#
loop_
_entity.id
_entity.type
_entity.pdbx_description
1 polymer ?
#
loop_
_entity_poly.entity_id
_entity_poly.type
_entity_poly.pdbx_seq_one_letter_code
_entity_poly.pdbx_strand_id
1 'polypeptide(L)'
;MQSMTGDDNADKDTGKGKDVTKPVEPEPTRDEQLDGIRAFDRKPKEIRDYLDRFVIKQEQAKRVLSVAVCDHYNHIRTCLKDDTKANSSYVKPNVLLLGPTGVGKTFLMRNVANLIGVPFVKADATKFSETGYVGYDVDDLVRDLVKAADGDVEMAEYGIVYVDEIDKIASESSRGGRDVSGRGVQINLLKLMEE
;
A
#
# COMPACT_ATOMS: atom_id res chain seq x y z
N MET A 1 -39.45 45.66 54.13
CA MET A 1 -39.31 46.55 52.97
C MET A 1 -38.75 45.69 51.84
N GLN A 2 -39.58 45.25 50.88
CA GLN A 2 -39.74 45.89 49.55
C GLN A 2 -38.38 46.08 48.87
N SER A 3 -38.11 45.63 47.64
CA SER A 3 -38.95 45.19 46.53
C SER A 3 -38.06 44.68 45.39
N MET A 4 -38.56 43.67 44.68
CA MET A 4 -38.51 43.38 43.24
C MET A 4 -37.79 44.39 42.31
N THR A 5 -36.99 43.88 41.35
CA THR A 5 -37.37 43.72 39.93
C THR A 5 -36.24 43.10 39.10
N GLY A 6 -36.58 42.21 38.17
CA GLY A 6 -35.68 41.71 37.13
C GLY A 6 -36.06 40.33 36.61
N ASP A 7 -37.25 40.21 36.00
CA ASP A 7 -37.58 39.12 35.07
C ASP A 7 -36.72 39.29 33.81
N ASP A 8 -36.11 38.21 33.33
CA ASP A 8 -35.93 38.00 31.89
C ASP A 8 -35.88 36.50 31.57
N ASN A 9 -36.74 36.17 30.62
CA ASN A 9 -37.19 34.87 30.17
C ASN A 9 -36.24 34.31 29.08
N ALA A 10 -35.86 33.03 29.16
CA ALA A 10 -35.39 32.27 28.00
C ALA A 10 -35.45 30.76 28.24
N ASP A 11 -36.61 30.21 27.91
CA ASP A 11 -36.82 28.83 27.48
C ASP A 11 -35.77 28.39 26.43
N LYS A 12 -35.11 27.26 26.67
CA LYS A 12 -34.50 26.41 25.64
C LYS A 12 -34.55 24.94 26.07
N ASP A 13 -35.66 24.31 25.70
CA ASP A 13 -35.69 22.94 25.21
C ASP A 13 -34.53 22.70 24.21
N THR A 14 -33.65 21.76 24.53
CA THR A 14 -32.78 21.14 23.53
C THR A 14 -32.76 19.64 23.76
N GLY A 15 -33.39 18.95 22.82
CA GLY A 15 -33.61 17.51 22.82
C GLY A 15 -32.34 16.69 22.96
N LYS A 16 -32.49 15.57 23.66
CA LYS A 16 -31.56 14.45 23.69
C LYS A 16 -31.34 13.94 22.26
N GLY A 17 -30.23 14.34 21.64
CA GLY A 17 -29.70 13.66 20.46
C GLY A 17 -29.42 12.21 20.81
N LYS A 18 -30.17 11.29 20.21
CA LYS A 18 -29.84 9.87 20.20
C LYS A 18 -28.54 9.72 19.44
N ASP A 19 -27.47 9.39 20.15
CA ASP A 19 -26.22 8.91 19.57
C ASP A 19 -26.54 7.60 18.85
N VAL A 20 -26.72 7.69 17.53
CA VAL A 20 -26.89 6.51 16.69
C VAL A 20 -25.49 5.94 16.50
N THR A 21 -25.06 5.12 17.45
CA THR A 21 -23.94 4.20 17.25
C THR A 21 -24.27 3.36 16.03
N LYS A 22 -23.64 3.67 14.90
CA LYS A 22 -23.62 2.77 13.74
C LYS A 22 -23.14 1.40 14.25
N PRO A 23 -23.80 0.29 13.86
CA PRO A 23 -23.28 -1.03 14.17
C PRO A 23 -21.84 -1.10 13.66
N VAL A 24 -20.89 -1.37 14.56
CA VAL A 24 -19.52 -1.70 14.16
C VAL A 24 -19.63 -3.09 13.55
N GLU A 25 -19.58 -3.17 12.22
CA GLU A 25 -19.46 -4.45 11.53
C GLU A 25 -18.21 -5.16 12.09
N PRO A 26 -18.30 -6.44 12.46
CA PRO A 26 -17.15 -7.16 12.98
C PRO A 26 -16.02 -7.13 11.96
N GLU A 27 -14.80 -6.81 12.39
CA GLU A 27 -13.65 -6.88 11.50
C GLU A 27 -13.50 -8.31 10.98
N PRO A 28 -13.21 -8.49 9.67
CA PRO A 28 -13.12 -9.81 9.07
C PRO A 28 -12.01 -10.60 9.76
N THR A 29 -12.28 -11.87 10.02
CA THR A 29 -11.30 -12.78 10.59
C THR A 29 -10.13 -12.98 9.61
N ARG A 30 -8.98 -13.39 10.14
CA ARG A 30 -7.78 -13.70 9.35
C ARG A 30 -8.08 -14.59 8.15
N ASP A 31 -8.83 -15.67 8.37
CA ASP A 31 -9.13 -16.64 7.32
C ASP A 31 -10.07 -16.06 6.25
N GLU A 32 -11.04 -15.24 6.65
CA GLU A 32 -11.92 -14.51 5.70
C GLU A 32 -11.14 -13.51 4.85
N GLN A 33 -10.15 -12.82 5.43
CA GLN A 33 -9.28 -11.90 4.70
C GLN A 33 -8.42 -12.66 3.67
N LEU A 34 -7.78 -13.77 4.08
CA LEU A 34 -6.99 -14.60 3.19
C LEU A 34 -7.83 -15.19 2.06
N ASP A 35 -9.03 -15.68 2.36
CA ASP A 35 -9.95 -16.20 1.35
C ASP A 35 -10.38 -15.10 0.37
N GLY A 36 -10.61 -13.87 0.85
CA GLY A 36 -10.88 -12.71 0.02
C GLY A 36 -9.75 -12.40 -0.96
N ILE A 37 -8.50 -12.41 -0.49
CA ILE A 37 -7.32 -12.18 -1.31
C ILE A 37 -7.14 -13.31 -2.34
N ARG A 38 -7.27 -14.57 -1.93
CA ARG A 38 -7.15 -15.75 -2.80
C ARG A 38 -8.24 -15.84 -3.86
N ALA A 39 -9.43 -15.35 -3.53
CA ALA A 39 -10.57 -15.28 -4.43
C ALA A 39 -10.56 -14.04 -5.32
N PHE A 40 -9.59 -13.12 -5.18
CA PHE A 40 -9.54 -11.88 -5.96
C PHE A 40 -9.54 -12.17 -7.47
N ASP A 41 -10.59 -11.74 -8.16
CA ASP A 41 -10.83 -12.04 -9.58
C ASP A 41 -11.30 -10.82 -10.39
N ARG A 42 -11.06 -9.62 -9.86
CA ARG A 42 -11.40 -8.36 -10.53
C ARG A 42 -10.75 -8.29 -11.90
N LYS A 43 -11.51 -7.82 -12.88
CA LYS A 43 -11.01 -7.53 -14.23
C LYS A 43 -10.26 -6.20 -14.24
N PRO A 44 -9.29 -5.99 -15.16
CA PRO A 44 -8.53 -4.73 -15.22
C PRO A 44 -9.42 -3.49 -15.36
N LYS A 45 -10.57 -3.63 -16.05
CA LYS A 45 -11.55 -2.54 -16.16
C LYS A 45 -12.15 -2.15 -14.81
N GLU A 46 -12.48 -3.13 -13.96
CA GLU A 46 -13.07 -2.87 -12.64
C GLU A 46 -12.07 -2.22 -11.69
N ILE A 47 -10.81 -2.65 -11.72
CA ILE A 47 -9.74 -2.01 -10.94
C ILE A 47 -9.57 -0.55 -11.38
N ARG A 48 -9.49 -0.31 -12.69
CA ARG A 48 -9.39 1.05 -13.22
C ARG A 48 -10.59 1.91 -12.79
N ASP A 49 -11.81 1.41 -12.98
CA ASP A 49 -13.04 2.13 -12.66
C ASP A 49 -13.15 2.41 -11.13
N TYR A 50 -12.57 1.55 -10.28
CA TYR A 50 -12.39 1.85 -8.85
C TYR A 50 -11.39 2.99 -8.63
N LEU A 51 -10.21 2.94 -9.24
CA LEU A 51 -9.16 3.95 -9.09
C LEU A 51 -9.60 5.32 -9.62
N ASP A 52 -10.46 5.35 -10.64
CA ASP A 52 -11.06 6.57 -11.22
C ASP A 52 -11.84 7.40 -10.19
N ARG A 53 -12.37 6.77 -9.15
CA ARG A 53 -13.12 7.44 -8.06
C ARG A 53 -12.21 8.28 -7.16
N PHE A 54 -10.90 7.98 -7.15
CA PHE A 54 -9.92 8.55 -6.22
C PHE A 54 -8.86 9.39 -6.94
N VAL A 55 -8.42 8.95 -8.12
CA VAL A 55 -7.35 9.62 -8.90
C VAL A 55 -7.90 10.08 -10.24
N ILE A 56 -8.01 11.41 -10.37
CA ILE A 56 -8.50 12.07 -11.58
C ILE A 56 -7.38 12.10 -12.63
N LYS A 57 -7.71 11.76 -13.88
CA LYS A 57 -6.75 11.55 -15.00
C LYS A 57 -5.79 10.39 -14.69
N GLN A 58 -4.56 10.43 -15.21
CA GLN A 58 -3.58 9.34 -15.08
C GLN A 58 -4.03 8.01 -15.73
N GLU A 59 -4.76 8.09 -16.85
CA GLU A 59 -5.35 6.93 -17.54
C GLU A 59 -4.34 5.83 -17.85
N GLN A 60 -3.14 6.21 -18.29
CA GLN A 60 -2.07 5.27 -18.59
C GLN A 60 -1.61 4.51 -17.34
N ALA A 61 -1.34 5.22 -16.24
CA ALA A 61 -0.90 4.61 -14.99
C ALA A 61 -1.97 3.66 -14.44
N LYS A 62 -3.24 4.11 -14.39
CA LYS A 62 -4.37 3.29 -13.94
C LYS A 62 -4.51 2.01 -14.78
N ARG A 63 -4.39 2.12 -16.11
CA ARG A 63 -4.44 0.96 -17.01
C ARG A 63 -3.32 -0.03 -16.75
N VAL A 64 -2.08 0.44 -16.67
CA VAL A 64 -0.90 -0.43 -16.46
C VAL A 64 -1.01 -1.15 -15.12
N LEU A 65 -1.33 -0.42 -14.05
CA LEU A 65 -1.49 -0.99 -12.71
C LEU A 65 -2.62 -2.01 -12.65
N SER A 66 -3.74 -1.72 -13.30
CA SER A 66 -4.87 -2.64 -13.33
C SER A 66 -4.50 -3.96 -14.00
N VAL A 67 -3.70 -3.92 -15.07
CA VAL A 67 -3.21 -5.13 -15.73
C VAL A 67 -2.19 -5.86 -14.85
N ALA A 68 -1.20 -5.16 -14.31
CA ALA A 68 -0.15 -5.77 -13.49
C ALA A 68 -0.72 -6.45 -12.23
N VAL A 69 -1.66 -5.80 -11.54
CA VAL A 69 -2.35 -6.36 -10.37
C VAL A 69 -3.17 -7.58 -10.76
N CYS A 70 -3.99 -7.48 -11.81
CA CYS A 70 -4.77 -8.62 -12.28
C CYS A 70 -3.87 -9.81 -12.63
N ASP A 71 -2.77 -9.57 -13.34
CA ASP A 71 -1.84 -10.63 -13.73
C ASP A 71 -1.22 -11.29 -12.51
N HIS A 72 -0.75 -10.48 -11.54
CA HIS A 72 -0.14 -10.94 -10.30
C HIS A 72 -1.06 -11.86 -9.48
N TYR A 73 -2.29 -11.41 -9.16
CA TYR A 73 -3.21 -12.22 -8.35
C TYR A 73 -3.84 -13.39 -9.14
N ASN A 74 -3.98 -13.28 -10.46
CA ASN A 74 -4.39 -14.43 -11.28
C ASN A 74 -3.31 -15.52 -11.29
N HIS A 75 -2.03 -15.13 -11.36
CA HIS A 75 -0.93 -16.06 -11.27
C HIS A 75 -0.94 -16.77 -9.91
N ILE A 76 -1.00 -16.02 -8.80
CA ILE A 76 -1.05 -16.61 -7.45
C ILE A 76 -2.22 -17.59 -7.31
N ARG A 77 -3.43 -17.20 -7.73
CA ARG A 77 -4.60 -18.08 -7.71
C ARG A 77 -4.42 -19.34 -8.57
N THR A 78 -3.68 -19.25 -9.66
CA THR A 78 -3.38 -20.40 -10.52
C THR A 78 -2.42 -21.36 -9.82
N CYS A 79 -1.38 -20.83 -9.17
CA CYS A 79 -0.44 -21.62 -8.38
C CYS A 79 -1.13 -22.32 -7.21
N LEU A 80 -2.03 -21.65 -6.50
CA LEU A 80 -2.82 -22.25 -5.41
C LEU A 80 -3.75 -23.39 -5.85
N LYS A 81 -4.13 -23.44 -7.13
CA LYS A 81 -4.99 -24.49 -7.69
C LYS A 81 -4.20 -25.66 -8.26
N ASP A 82 -2.95 -25.43 -8.66
CA ASP A 82 -2.14 -26.38 -9.41
C ASP A 82 -0.65 -26.17 -9.10
N ASP A 83 -0.16 -26.95 -8.13
CA ASP A 83 1.25 -26.92 -7.68
C ASP A 83 2.23 -27.19 -8.82
N THR A 84 1.81 -27.86 -9.91
CA THR A 84 2.70 -28.11 -11.05
C THR A 84 3.01 -26.85 -11.85
N LYS A 85 2.13 -25.83 -11.78
CA LYS A 85 2.32 -24.52 -12.42
C LYS A 85 3.13 -23.54 -11.58
N ALA A 86 3.28 -23.80 -10.28
CA ALA A 86 4.18 -23.02 -9.44
C ALA A 86 5.64 -23.11 -9.92
N ASN A 87 6.01 -24.21 -10.60
CA ASN A 87 7.34 -24.42 -11.18
C ASN A 87 7.50 -23.86 -12.61
N SER A 88 6.49 -23.18 -13.15
CA SER A 88 6.61 -22.52 -14.46
C SER A 88 7.42 -21.23 -14.35
N SER A 89 8.14 -20.86 -15.41
CA SER A 89 8.90 -19.61 -15.46
C SER A 89 7.93 -18.42 -15.45
N TYR A 90 7.67 -17.87 -14.27
CA TYR A 90 6.89 -16.67 -14.06
C TYR A 90 7.81 -15.52 -13.66
N VAL A 91 7.70 -14.41 -14.38
CA VAL A 91 8.42 -13.18 -14.06
C VAL A 91 7.45 -12.24 -13.36
N LYS A 92 7.70 -11.94 -12.08
CA LYS A 92 6.86 -11.04 -11.29
C LYS A 92 6.80 -9.65 -11.94
N PRO A 93 5.60 -9.11 -12.22
CA PRO A 93 5.46 -7.79 -12.82
C PRO A 93 5.72 -6.68 -11.79
N ASN A 94 6.98 -6.26 -11.66
CA ASN A 94 7.34 -5.08 -10.88
C ASN A 94 7.05 -3.80 -11.69
N VAL A 95 6.51 -2.77 -11.06
CA VAL A 95 6.04 -1.55 -11.73
C VAL A 95 6.88 -0.33 -11.33
N LEU A 96 7.42 0.38 -12.32
CA LEU A 96 8.06 1.68 -12.13
C LEU A 96 7.10 2.81 -12.54
N LEU A 97 6.76 3.69 -11.59
CA LEU A 97 5.86 4.81 -11.82
C LEU A 97 6.63 6.12 -12.00
N LEU A 98 6.62 6.65 -13.22
CA LEU A 98 7.24 7.92 -13.56
C LEU A 98 6.20 9.04 -13.64
N GLY A 99 6.52 10.18 -13.03
CA GLY A 99 5.68 11.37 -13.10
C GLY A 99 6.13 12.44 -12.10
N PRO A 100 5.69 13.70 -12.24
CA PRO A 100 6.09 14.79 -11.35
C PRO A 100 5.59 14.57 -9.92
N THR A 101 6.09 15.37 -8.98
CA THR A 101 5.60 15.38 -7.60
C THR A 101 4.14 15.85 -7.57
N GLY A 102 3.36 15.37 -6.59
CA GLY A 102 1.98 15.81 -6.38
C GLY A 102 0.90 15.26 -7.33
N VAL A 103 1.23 14.44 -8.33
CA VAL A 103 0.22 13.87 -9.27
C VAL A 103 -0.58 12.68 -8.74
N GLY A 104 -0.36 12.29 -7.48
CA GLY A 104 -1.10 11.22 -6.82
C GLY A 104 -0.49 9.82 -6.95
N LYS A 105 0.80 9.65 -7.30
CA LYS A 105 1.47 8.33 -7.41
C LYS A 105 1.30 7.47 -6.14
N THR A 106 1.68 8.02 -4.99
CA THR A 106 1.55 7.33 -3.69
C THR A 106 0.09 7.04 -3.34
N PHE A 107 -0.82 7.98 -3.64
CA PHE A 107 -2.24 7.81 -3.35
C PHE A 107 -2.85 6.70 -4.22
N LEU A 108 -2.45 6.61 -5.48
CA LEU A 108 -2.86 5.56 -6.41
C LEU A 108 -2.47 4.17 -5.87
N MET A 109 -1.23 4.00 -5.41
CA MET A 109 -0.76 2.72 -4.85
C MET A 109 -1.51 2.32 -3.58
N ARG A 110 -1.77 3.28 -2.69
CA ARG A 110 -2.54 3.03 -1.47
C ARG A 110 -3.97 2.57 -1.80
N ASN A 111 -4.61 3.17 -2.80
CA ASN A 111 -5.95 2.75 -3.22
C ASN A 111 -5.95 1.37 -3.88
N VAL A 112 -4.88 1.00 -4.61
CA VAL A 112 -4.72 -0.37 -5.11
C VAL A 112 -4.66 -1.37 -3.96
N ALA A 113 -3.82 -1.12 -2.94
CA ALA A 113 -3.73 -2.00 -1.78
C ALA A 113 -5.07 -2.12 -1.03
N ASN A 114 -5.76 -1.00 -0.82
CA ASN A 114 -7.09 -0.98 -0.19
C ASN A 114 -8.15 -1.73 -0.98
N LEU A 115 -8.09 -1.70 -2.32
CA LEU A 115 -9.03 -2.43 -3.17
C LEU A 115 -8.88 -3.95 -3.01
N ILE A 116 -7.64 -4.41 -2.87
CA ILE A 116 -7.33 -5.85 -2.75
C ILE A 116 -7.48 -6.31 -1.30
N GLY A 117 -7.23 -5.41 -0.33
CA GLY A 117 -7.26 -5.73 1.10
C GLY A 117 -5.97 -6.37 1.60
N VAL A 118 -4.81 -5.95 1.07
CA VAL A 118 -3.50 -6.53 1.39
C VAL A 118 -2.62 -5.57 2.20
N PRO A 119 -1.64 -6.09 2.97
CA PRO A 119 -0.66 -5.27 3.67
C PRO A 119 0.07 -4.33 2.70
N PHE A 120 0.31 -3.10 3.14
CA PHE A 120 0.96 -2.08 2.32
C PHE A 120 2.05 -1.36 3.10
N VAL A 121 3.28 -1.39 2.56
CA VAL A 121 4.41 -0.62 3.09
C VAL A 121 4.82 0.45 2.10
N LYS A 122 4.96 1.67 2.60
CA LYS A 122 5.63 2.77 1.90
C LYS A 122 7.00 2.97 2.53
N ALA A 123 8.04 2.93 1.71
CA ALA A 123 9.37 3.39 2.08
C ALA A 123 9.85 4.52 1.17
N ASP A 124 10.84 5.24 1.66
CA ASP A 124 11.53 6.30 0.95
C ASP A 124 12.94 5.80 0.62
N ALA A 125 13.32 5.82 -0.66
CA ALA A 125 14.59 5.29 -1.12
C ALA A 125 15.80 5.96 -0.46
N THR A 126 15.66 7.22 -0.03
CA THR A 126 16.74 7.98 0.60
C THR A 126 17.13 7.49 1.99
N LYS A 127 16.28 6.67 2.62
CA LYS A 127 16.54 6.12 3.95
C LYS A 127 17.43 4.88 3.93
N PHE A 128 17.58 4.25 2.76
CA PHE A 128 18.39 3.05 2.65
C PHE A 128 19.88 3.35 2.66
N SER A 129 20.63 2.47 3.30
CA SER A 129 22.10 2.43 3.23
C SER A 129 22.56 1.04 2.80
N GLU A 130 23.81 0.93 2.33
CA GLU A 130 24.42 -0.38 2.08
C GLU A 130 24.45 -1.23 3.37
N THR A 131 24.26 -2.55 3.23
CA THR A 131 24.29 -3.50 4.36
C THR A 131 25.59 -3.34 5.15
N GLY A 132 25.49 -3.24 6.47
CA GLY A 132 26.64 -3.02 7.37
C GLY A 132 26.98 -1.56 7.65
N TYR A 133 26.25 -0.60 7.07
CA TYR A 133 26.25 0.80 7.50
C TYR A 133 25.06 1.11 8.41
N VAL A 134 25.17 2.20 9.18
CA VAL A 134 24.06 2.68 10.03
C VAL A 134 22.98 3.29 9.12
N GLY A 135 21.85 2.61 8.99
CA GLY A 135 20.70 3.05 8.20
C GLY A 135 19.62 1.98 8.12
N TYR A 136 18.57 2.25 7.35
CA TYR A 136 17.46 1.33 7.12
C TYR A 136 17.89 0.33 6.02
N ASP A 137 17.79 -0.98 6.27
CA ASP A 137 18.16 -2.00 5.29
C ASP A 137 16.97 -2.34 4.39
N VAL A 138 17.24 -2.88 3.20
CA VAL A 138 16.22 -3.39 2.28
C VAL A 138 15.41 -4.50 2.94
N ASP A 139 16.05 -5.35 3.75
CA ASP A 139 15.37 -6.39 4.54
C ASP A 139 14.33 -5.82 5.53
N ASP A 140 14.52 -4.58 5.99
CA ASP A 140 13.57 -3.93 6.89
C ASP A 140 12.23 -3.65 6.19
N LEU A 141 12.19 -3.54 4.86
CA LEU A 141 10.94 -3.46 4.10
C LEU A 141 10.05 -4.68 4.31
N VAL A 142 10.65 -5.87 4.21
CA VAL A 142 9.94 -7.14 4.36
C VAL A 142 9.47 -7.29 5.81
N ARG A 143 10.33 -6.93 6.77
CA ARG A 143 9.95 -6.92 8.20
C ARG A 143 8.79 -5.96 8.46
N ASP A 144 8.80 -4.77 7.88
CA ASP A 144 7.72 -3.81 8.04
C ASP A 144 6.44 -4.27 7.32
N LEU A 145 6.55 -5.07 6.25
CA LEU A 145 5.38 -5.66 5.59
C LEU A 145 4.73 -6.74 6.46
N VAL A 146 5.54 -7.57 7.11
CA VAL A 146 5.07 -8.56 8.10
C VAL A 146 4.44 -7.86 9.30
N LYS A 147 5.02 -6.76 9.78
CA LYS A 147 4.39 -5.94 10.84
C LYS A 147 3.06 -5.33 10.39
N ALA A 148 2.97 -4.86 9.15
CA ALA A 148 1.73 -4.33 8.57
C ALA A 148 0.66 -5.43 8.36
N ALA A 149 1.07 -6.70 8.43
CA ALA A 149 0.22 -7.88 8.43
C ALA A 149 0.00 -8.46 9.85
N ASP A 150 0.24 -7.67 10.90
CA ASP A 150 0.12 -8.09 12.31
C ASP A 150 0.91 -9.35 12.68
N GLY A 151 2.06 -9.56 12.01
CA GLY A 151 2.92 -10.72 12.21
C GLY A 151 2.56 -11.93 11.35
N ASP A 152 1.52 -11.84 10.51
CA ASP A 152 1.12 -12.90 9.60
C ASP A 152 1.99 -12.91 8.34
N VAL A 153 2.90 -13.88 8.27
CA VAL A 153 3.81 -14.07 7.14
C VAL A 153 3.03 -14.42 5.87
N GLU A 154 2.01 -15.28 5.98
CA GLU A 154 1.21 -15.71 4.83
C GLU A 154 0.46 -14.52 4.22
N MET A 155 -0.09 -13.63 5.05
CA MET A 155 -0.73 -12.41 4.56
C MET A 155 0.28 -11.42 3.96
N ALA A 156 1.48 -11.32 4.52
CA ALA A 156 2.55 -10.46 4.01
C ALA A 156 3.04 -10.88 2.61
N GLU A 157 2.99 -12.17 2.26
CA GLU A 157 3.35 -12.67 0.91
C GLU A 157 2.47 -12.09 -0.20
N TYR A 158 1.22 -11.71 0.12
CA TYR A 158 0.30 -11.05 -0.81
C TYR A 158 0.42 -9.52 -0.81
N GLY A 159 1.30 -8.96 0.04
CA GLY A 159 1.42 -7.53 0.31
C GLY A 159 2.07 -6.73 -0.82
N ILE A 160 1.94 -5.40 -0.73
CA ILE A 160 2.49 -4.44 -1.67
C ILE A 160 3.58 -3.61 -1.00
N VAL A 161 4.76 -3.60 -1.60
CA VAL A 161 5.86 -2.69 -1.24
C VAL A 161 5.93 -1.55 -2.25
N TYR A 162 5.85 -0.31 -1.77
CA TYR A 162 6.02 0.89 -2.57
C TYR A 162 7.25 1.68 -2.11
N VAL A 163 8.22 1.83 -3.01
CA VAL A 163 9.44 2.62 -2.78
C VAL A 163 9.31 3.96 -3.51
N ASP A 164 9.24 5.05 -2.74
CA ASP A 164 9.20 6.44 -3.23
C ASP A 164 10.63 6.99 -3.40
N GLU A 165 10.77 8.08 -4.16
CA GLU A 165 12.06 8.78 -4.36
C GLU A 165 13.21 7.92 -4.94
N ILE A 166 12.87 6.88 -5.72
CA ILE A 166 13.87 5.98 -6.34
C ILE A 166 14.88 6.72 -7.23
N ASP A 167 14.52 7.90 -7.76
CA ASP A 167 15.42 8.75 -8.53
C ASP A 167 16.63 9.24 -7.71
N LYS A 168 16.51 9.31 -6.38
CA LYS A 168 17.58 9.79 -5.48
C LYS A 168 18.71 8.79 -5.31
N ILE A 169 18.44 7.50 -5.45
CA ILE A 169 19.47 6.45 -5.39
C ILE A 169 20.04 6.12 -6.77
N ALA A 170 19.47 6.68 -7.84
CA ALA A 170 19.91 6.46 -9.22
C ALA A 170 21.06 7.40 -9.66
N SER A 171 21.33 8.49 -8.94
CA SER A 171 22.38 9.44 -9.31
C SER A 171 23.78 8.86 -9.05
N GLU A 172 24.68 8.96 -10.06
CA GLU A 172 26.08 8.60 -9.88
C GLU A 172 26.71 9.42 -8.75
N SER A 173 27.36 8.74 -7.80
CA SER A 173 28.26 9.37 -6.84
C SER A 173 29.29 10.19 -7.62
N SER A 174 29.26 11.50 -7.45
CA SER A 174 30.25 12.42 -8.01
C SER A 174 31.68 11.91 -7.74
N ARG A 175 32.47 11.82 -8.83
CA ARG A 175 33.87 11.39 -8.91
C ARG A 175 34.70 11.73 -7.66
N GLY A 176 34.88 10.77 -6.73
CA GLY A 176 35.89 10.95 -5.67
C GLY A 176 35.78 10.11 -4.39
N GLY A 177 34.66 9.43 -4.11
CA GLY A 177 34.49 8.61 -2.90
C GLY A 177 33.88 7.24 -3.17
N ARG A 178 34.06 6.28 -2.25
CA ARG A 178 33.33 4.98 -2.28
C ARG A 178 31.83 5.27 -2.19
N ASP A 179 31.06 4.75 -3.15
CA ASP A 179 29.61 4.90 -3.21
C ASP A 179 28.95 3.96 -2.18
N VAL A 180 28.58 4.52 -1.03
CA VAL A 180 28.01 3.79 0.11
C VAL A 180 26.48 3.89 0.18
N SER A 181 25.83 4.63 -0.73
CA SER A 181 24.38 4.88 -0.67
C SER A 181 23.62 4.59 -1.96
N GLY A 182 24.23 4.72 -3.15
CA GLY A 182 23.54 4.54 -4.43
C GLY A 182 23.55 3.09 -4.91
N ARG A 183 24.70 2.64 -5.43
CA ARG A 183 24.83 1.32 -6.04
C ARG A 183 24.60 0.15 -5.08
N GLY A 184 25.07 0.26 -3.83
CA GLY A 184 24.87 -0.79 -2.83
C GLY A 184 23.40 -1.07 -2.55
N VAL A 185 22.59 0.00 -2.42
CA VAL A 185 21.13 -0.11 -2.23
C VAL A 185 20.46 -0.72 -3.46
N GLN A 186 20.85 -0.32 -4.68
CA GLN A 186 20.30 -0.91 -5.90
C GLN A 186 20.57 -2.42 -5.99
N ILE A 187 21.79 -2.86 -5.65
CA ILE A 187 22.15 -4.29 -5.64
C ILE A 187 21.32 -5.06 -4.61
N ASN A 188 21.10 -4.50 -3.42
CA ASN A 188 20.27 -5.13 -2.40
C ASN A 188 18.79 -5.20 -2.82
N LEU A 189 18.26 -4.18 -3.50
CA LEU A 189 16.90 -4.21 -4.06
C LEU A 189 16.74 -5.28 -5.15
N LEU A 190 17.79 -5.57 -5.94
CA LEU A 190 17.75 -6.65 -6.93
C LEU A 190 17.56 -8.02 -6.28
N LYS A 191 18.26 -8.29 -5.17
CA LYS A 191 18.07 -9.54 -4.42
C LYS A 191 16.62 -9.74 -4.01
N LEU A 192 15.98 -8.71 -3.46
CA LEU A 192 14.55 -8.76 -3.08
C LEU A 192 13.60 -9.00 -4.26
N MET A 193 14.02 -8.66 -5.48
CA MET A 193 13.21 -8.83 -6.69
C MET A 193 13.43 -10.17 -7.39
N GLU A 194 14.59 -10.80 -7.21
CA GLU A 194 15.03 -12.02 -7.89
C GLU A 194 15.01 -13.26 -7.00
N GLU A 195 15.33 -13.11 -5.71
CA GLU A 195 15.42 -14.16 -4.67
C GLU A 195 14.23 -14.10 -3.71
#